data_AF-A0A349Z8D3-F1
#
_entry.id   AF-A0A349Z8D3-F1
#
_cell.length_a   1.000
_cell.length_b   1.000
_cell.length_c   1.000
_cell.angle_alpha   90.00
_cell.angle_beta   90.00
_cell.angle_gamma   90.00
#
_symmetry.space_group_name_H-M   'P 1'
#
loop_
_entity.id
_entity.type
_entity.pdbx_description
1 polymer ?
#
loop_
_entity_poly.entity_id
_entity_poly.type
_entity_poly.pdbx_seq_one_letter_code
_entity_poly.pdbx_strand_id
1 'polypeptide(L)'
;IICNKIDQLEEVEPKIDRDEDGMPIRVWLSAKTGQGTELLFEAINDCLAQSMVSYTLKIPPAQSRLRGVLYELDCISEQSYDAQGDWVVDVRMPAAD
;
A
#
# COMPACT_ATOMS: atom_id res chain seq x y z
N ILE A 1 16.15 -5.01 2.23
CA ILE A 1 17.23 -5.37 3.20
C ILE A 1 17.42 -4.21 4.18
N ILE A 2 17.68 -4.47 5.46
CA ILE A 2 17.92 -3.41 6.45
C ILE A 2 19.38 -3.45 6.91
N CYS A 3 20.10 -2.35 6.71
CA CYS A 3 21.46 -2.12 7.18
C CYS A 3 21.40 -1.23 8.43
N ASN A 4 21.37 -1.88 9.59
CA ASN A 4 21.36 -1.21 10.88
C ASN A 4 22.78 -0.91 11.37
N LYS A 5 22.92 0.05 12.30
CA LYS A 5 24.15 0.48 12.97
C LYS A 5 25.06 1.39 12.14
N ILE A 6 24.49 2.24 11.28
CA ILE A 6 25.29 3.23 10.53
C ILE A 6 26.03 4.22 11.44
N ASP A 7 25.62 4.36 12.70
CA ASP A 7 26.32 5.15 13.72
C ASP A 7 27.76 4.66 14.00
N GLN A 8 28.10 3.45 13.57
CA GLN A 8 29.45 2.87 13.71
C GLN A 8 30.29 3.03 12.44
N LEU A 9 29.74 3.65 11.39
CA LEU A 9 30.43 3.88 10.13
C LEU A 9 30.71 5.38 10.00
N GLU A 10 31.97 5.73 9.71
CA GLU A 10 32.32 7.10 9.35
C GLU A 10 31.75 7.42 7.96
N GLU A 11 31.17 8.61 7.79
CA GLU A 11 30.64 9.14 6.53
C GLU A 11 29.42 8.41 5.92
N VAL A 12 28.71 7.57 6.67
CA VAL A 12 27.47 6.93 6.19
C VAL A 12 26.24 7.65 6.73
N GLU A 13 25.54 8.35 5.84
CA GLU A 13 24.25 8.97 6.14
C GLU A 13 23.08 8.00 5.97
N PRO A 14 21.96 8.19 6.72
CA PRO A 14 20.75 7.40 6.53
C PRO A 14 20.18 7.61 5.13
N LYS A 15 19.88 6.50 4.43
CA LYS A 15 19.39 6.54 3.06
C LYS A 15 18.61 5.28 2.67
N ILE A 16 17.88 5.39 1.57
CA ILE A 16 17.21 4.27 0.92
C ILE A 16 17.90 4.05 -0.44
N ASP A 17 18.43 2.85 -0.67
CA ASP A 17 18.80 2.43 -2.02
C ASP A 17 17.55 1.84 -2.68
N ARG A 18 17.23 2.32 -3.89
CA ARG A 18 16.10 1.91 -4.71
C ARG A 18 16.58 1.19 -5.97
N ASP A 19 15.77 0.27 -6.53
CA ASP A 19 16.06 -0.39 -7.80
C ASP A 19 15.68 0.49 -9.02
N GLU A 20 15.76 -0.10 -10.22
CA GLU A 20 15.44 0.58 -11.50
C GLU A 20 13.97 1.03 -11.60
N ASP A 21 13.06 0.37 -10.88
CA ASP A 21 11.64 0.70 -10.81
C ASP A 21 11.33 1.67 -9.65
N GLY A 22 12.34 2.10 -8.90
CA GLY A 22 12.21 3.00 -7.76
C GLY A 22 11.79 2.30 -6.45
N MET A 23 11.73 0.97 -6.43
CA MET A 23 11.32 0.20 -5.27
C MET A 23 12.47 0.09 -4.25
N PRO A 24 12.21 0.30 -2.94
CA PRO A 24 13.27 0.30 -1.94
C PRO A 24 13.84 -1.10 -1.72
N ILE A 25 15.10 -1.30 -2.12
CA ILE A 25 15.82 -2.57 -1.95
C ILE A 25 16.63 -2.61 -0.64
N ARG A 26 17.05 -1.44 -0.14
CA ARG A 26 17.90 -1.36 1.07
C ARG A 26 17.66 -0.08 1.85
N VAL A 27 17.54 -0.20 3.17
CA VAL A 27 17.44 0.96 4.08
C VAL A 27 18.64 0.96 5.02
N TRP A 28 19.32 2.09 5.10
CA TRP A 28 20.46 2.33 5.99
C TRP A 28 20.00 3.19 7.16
N LEU A 29 20.10 2.66 8.38
CA LEU A 29 19.60 3.33 9.58
C LEU A 29 20.43 2.99 10.82
N SER A 30 20.27 3.78 11.88
CA SER A 30 20.71 3.41 13.22
C SER A 30 19.51 3.36 14.15
N ALA A 31 19.13 2.16 14.55
CA ALA A 31 18.05 1.96 15.52
C ALA A 31 18.43 2.49 16.91
N LYS A 32 19.74 2.66 17.19
CA LYS A 32 20.25 3.15 18.47
C LYS A 32 20.11 4.67 18.59
N THR A 33 20.49 5.40 17.54
CA THR A 33 20.37 6.87 17.52
C THR A 33 19.01 7.34 17.02
N GLY A 34 18.24 6.45 16.38
CA GLY A 34 16.96 6.76 15.73
C GLY A 34 17.11 7.34 14.32
N GLN A 35 18.34 7.56 13.84
CA GLN A 35 18.60 8.11 12.51
C GLN A 35 18.14 7.15 11.41
N GLY A 36 17.40 7.67 10.42
CA GLY A 36 16.91 6.87 9.29
C GLY A 36 15.71 5.97 9.61
N THR A 37 15.12 6.07 10.81
CA THR A 37 13.90 5.33 11.14
C THR A 37 12.69 5.81 10.34
N GLU A 38 12.59 7.11 10.07
CA GLU A 38 11.57 7.68 9.15
C GLU A 38 11.66 7.09 7.75
N LEU A 39 12.88 6.94 7.22
CA LEU A 39 13.13 6.32 5.92
C LEU A 39 12.76 4.83 5.88
N LEU A 40 12.84 4.14 7.02
CA LEU A 40 12.34 2.77 7.12
C LEU A 40 10.82 2.73 6.98
N PHE A 41 10.10 3.64 7.64
CA PHE A 41 8.65 3.73 7.48
C PHE A 41 8.24 4.13 6.06
N GLU A 42 8.98 5.04 5.43
CA GLU A 42 8.79 5.38 4.01
C GLU A 42 9.00 4.15 3.12
N ALA A 43 10.11 3.43 3.27
CA ALA A 43 10.39 2.24 2.49
C ALA A 43 9.36 1.12 2.71
N ILE A 44 8.86 0.96 3.94
CA ILE A 44 7.77 0.01 4.24
C ILE A 44 6.48 0.46 3.56
N ASN A 45 6.16 1.75 3.60
CA ASN A 45 4.98 2.29 2.90
C ASN A 45 5.11 2.09 1.39
N ASP A 46 6.26 2.38 0.78
CA ASP A 46 6.50 2.16 -0.65
C ASP A 46 6.38 0.67 -1.01
N CYS A 47 6.93 -0.22 -0.18
CA CYS A 47 6.83 -1.67 -0.36
C CYS A 47 5.39 -2.20 -0.22
N LEU A 48 4.64 -1.70 0.76
CA LEU A 48 3.27 -2.13 1.05
C LEU A 48 2.24 -1.39 0.18
N ALA A 49 2.62 -0.26 -0.41
CA ALA A 49 1.85 0.42 -1.43
C ALA A 49 1.80 -0.37 -2.74
N GLN A 50 2.41 -1.58 -2.79
CA GLN A 50 2.20 -2.62 -3.79
C GLN A 50 0.78 -2.54 -4.36
N SER A 51 0.71 -1.84 -5.49
CA SER A 51 -0.44 -1.55 -6.35
C SER A 51 -1.80 -1.76 -5.68
N MET A 52 -2.14 -0.91 -4.71
CA MET A 52 -3.53 -0.80 -4.29
C MET A 52 -4.33 -0.30 -5.49
N VAL A 53 -5.06 -1.21 -6.13
CA VAL A 53 -5.88 -0.90 -7.29
C VAL A 53 -7.23 -0.39 -6.81
N SER A 54 -7.66 0.71 -7.40
CA SER A 54 -8.98 1.29 -7.20
C SER A 54 -9.82 1.01 -8.43
N TYR A 55 -10.95 0.33 -8.24
CA TYR A 55 -11.90 0.04 -9.30
C TYR A 55 -13.29 0.50 -8.90
N THR A 56 -14.02 1.07 -9.87
CA THR A 56 -15.44 1.35 -9.73
C THR A 56 -16.23 0.20 -10.35
N LEU A 57 -16.99 -0.50 -9.52
CA LEU A 57 -17.83 -1.62 -9.94
C LEU A 57 -19.29 -1.19 -9.97
N LYS A 58 -19.97 -1.49 -11.08
CA LYS A 58 -21.43 -1.34 -11.20
C LYS A 58 -22.07 -2.72 -11.08
N ILE A 59 -22.79 -2.95 -9.99
CA ILE A 59 -23.39 -4.24 -9.64
C ILE A 59 -24.91 -4.14 -9.74
N PRO A 60 -25.53 -4.83 -10.72
CA PRO A 60 -26.97 -4.88 -10.83
C PRO A 60 -27.61 -5.60 -9.63
N PRO A 61 -28.88 -5.31 -9.29
CA PRO A 61 -29.60 -5.95 -8.19
C PRO A 61 -29.61 -7.50 -8.26
N ALA A 62 -29.59 -8.05 -9.47
CA ALA A 62 -29.55 -9.48 -9.72
C ALA A 62 -28.25 -10.18 -9.23
N GLN A 63 -27.18 -9.42 -9.00
CA GLN A 63 -25.87 -9.93 -8.55
C GLN A 63 -25.57 -9.56 -7.09
N SER A 64 -26.59 -9.43 -6.25
CA SER A 64 -26.49 -9.04 -4.84
C SER A 64 -25.54 -9.89 -3.99
N ARG A 65 -25.21 -11.12 -4.41
CA ARG A 65 -24.20 -11.97 -3.79
C ARG A 65 -22.81 -11.31 -3.71
N LEU A 66 -22.43 -10.54 -4.73
CA LEU A 66 -21.13 -9.83 -4.76
C LEU A 66 -21.02 -8.80 -3.64
N ARG A 67 -22.14 -8.23 -3.17
CA ARG A 67 -22.15 -7.25 -2.08
C ARG A 67 -21.61 -7.86 -0.79
N GLY A 68 -22.09 -9.05 -0.44
CA GLY A 68 -21.63 -9.77 0.75
C GLY A 68 -20.12 -10.06 0.69
N VAL A 69 -19.63 -10.52 -0.45
CA VAL A 69 -18.20 -10.80 -0.66
C VAL A 69 -17.36 -9.52 -0.52
N LEU A 70 -17.79 -8.40 -1.10
CA LEU A 70 -17.06 -7.14 -1.01
C LEU A 70 -17.05 -6.55 0.41
N TYR A 71 -18.12 -6.75 1.18
CA TYR A 71 -18.16 -6.41 2.61
C TYR A 71 -17.24 -7.31 3.45
N GLU A 72 -17.21 -8.62 3.17
CA GLU A 72 -16.32 -9.56 3.87
C GLU A 72 -14.84 -9.24 3.62
N LEU A 73 -14.51 -8.71 2.44
CA LEU A 73 -13.16 -8.31 2.07
C LEU A 73 -12.74 -6.93 2.60
N ASP A 74 -13.64 -6.19 3.28
CA ASP A 74 -13.40 -4.85 3.85
C ASP A 74 -12.73 -3.87 2.87
N CYS A 75 -13.09 -3.96 1.59
CA CYS A 75 -12.41 -3.27 0.50
C CYS A 75 -13.21 -2.09 -0.07
N ILE A 76 -14.37 -1.76 0.51
CA ILE A 76 -15.29 -0.74 0.00
C ILE A 76 -14.87 0.64 0.50
N SER A 77 -14.58 1.56 -0.43
CA SER A 77 -14.20 2.94 -0.14
C SER A 77 -15.39 3.90 -0.21
N GLU A 78 -16.23 3.76 -1.25
CA GLU A 78 -17.42 4.57 -1.44
C GLU A 78 -18.54 3.74 -2.08
N GLN A 79 -19.79 4.09 -1.82
CA GLN A 79 -20.95 3.43 -2.41
C GLN A 79 -22.07 4.40 -2.72
N SER A 80 -22.68 4.23 -3.89
CA SER A 80 -23.84 5.00 -4.33
C SER A 80 -24.79 4.12 -5.15
N TYR A 81 -25.93 4.68 -5.51
CA TYR A 81 -26.85 4.06 -6.46
C TYR A 81 -27.04 5.00 -7.64
N ASP A 82 -27.04 4.45 -8.84
CA ASP A 82 -27.31 5.25 -10.03
C ASP A 82 -28.83 5.44 -10.25
N ALA A 83 -29.16 6.19 -11.31
CA ALA A 83 -30.55 6.47 -11.66
C ALA A 83 -31.36 5.23 -12.11
N GLN A 84 -30.70 4.10 -12.41
CA GLN A 84 -31.35 2.82 -12.71
C GLN A 84 -31.52 1.95 -11.46
N GLY A 85 -30.99 2.37 -10.31
CA GLY A 85 -31.00 1.60 -9.07
C GLY A 85 -29.89 0.57 -8.98
N ASP A 86 -28.92 0.60 -9.90
CA ASP A 86 -27.73 -0.25 -9.82
C ASP A 86 -26.79 0.27 -8.74
N TRP A 87 -26.14 -0.65 -8.03
CA TRP A 87 -25.20 -0.29 -6.99
C TRP A 87 -23.83 0.02 -7.60
N VAL A 88 -23.34 1.23 -7.37
CA VAL A 88 -22.01 1.66 -7.82
C VAL A 88 -21.12 1.70 -6.58
N VAL A 89 -20.06 0.91 -6.58
CA VAL A 89 -19.15 0.77 -5.44
C VAL A 89 -17.71 0.96 -5.87
N ASP A 90 -17.01 1.82 -5.17
CA ASP A 90 -15.57 1.98 -5.32
C ASP A 90 -14.88 1.04 -4.36
N VAL A 91 -14.07 0.14 -4.92
CA VAL A 91 -13.31 -0.85 -4.15
C VAL A 91 -11.83 -0.56 -4.27
N ARG A 92 -11.12 -0.72 -3.16
CA ARG A 92 -9.67 -0.61 -3.08
C ARG A 92 -9.12 -1.90 -2.51
N MET A 93 -8.34 -2.58 -3.31
CA MET A 93 -7.76 -3.87 -2.93
C MET A 93 -6.31 -3.96 -3.43
N PRO A 94 -5.47 -4.80 -2.81
CA PRO A 94 -4.16 -5.10 -3.37
C PRO A 94 -4.34 -5.69 -4.77
N ALA A 95 -3.52 -5.27 -5.74
CA ALA A 95 -3.47 -5.96 -7.02
C ALA A 95 -3.11 -7.42 -6.76
N ALA A 96 -3.89 -8.33 -7.36
CA ALA A 96 -3.53 -9.73 -7.38
C ALA A 96 -2.33 -9.95 -8.32
N ASP A 97 -1.34 -10.72 -7.87
CA ASP A 97 -0.27 -11.28 -8.70
C ASP A 97 -0.81 -12.19 -9.82
#